data_AF-A0A257DU27-F1
#
_entry.id   AF-A0A257DU27-F1
#
_cell.length_a   1.000
_cell.length_b   1.000
_cell.length_c   1.000
_cell.angle_alpha   90.00
_cell.angle_beta   90.00
_cell.angle_gamma   90.00
#
_symmetry.space_group_name_H-M   'P 1'
#
loop_
_entity.id
_entity.type
_entity.pdbx_description
1 polymer ?
#
loop_
_entity_poly.entity_id
_entity_poly.type
_entity_poly.pdbx_seq_one_letter_code
_entity_poly.pdbx_strand_id
1 'polypeptide(L)' 'MPHRQTYTVLTPFPTGKGHWSVVGQELELLDVEASALRTAGRLELTSVLNTTPAKKAAPQKAD' A
#
# COMPACT_ATOMS: atom_id res chain seq x y z
N MET A 1 11.63 -0.63 -18.45
CA MET A 1 12.07 -0.83 -17.04
C MET A 1 10.82 -0.79 -16.18
N PRO A 2 10.52 -1.79 -15.32
CA PRO A 2 9.30 -1.74 -14.52
C PRO A 2 9.41 -0.62 -13.47
N HIS A 3 8.58 0.41 -13.60
CA HIS A 3 8.50 1.53 -12.64
C HIS A 3 7.79 1.06 -11.37
N ARG A 4 8.55 0.44 -10.47
CA ARG A 4 8.09 0.08 -9.13
C ARG A 4 8.11 1.30 -8.24
N GLN A 5 7.05 1.48 -7.46
CA GLN A 5 6.89 2.60 -6.54
C GLN A 5 6.38 2.08 -5.20
N THR A 6 6.67 2.81 -4.14
CA THR A 6 6.20 2.49 -2.79
C THR A 6 4.80 3.04 -2.58
N TYR A 7 3.90 2.15 -2.18
CA TYR A 7 2.51 2.43 -1.89
C TYR A 7 2.19 2.08 -0.45
N THR A 8 1.47 2.97 0.23
CA THR A 8 0.93 2.73 1.56
C THR A 8 -0.49 2.19 1.44
N VAL A 9 -0.76 1.07 2.10
CA VAL A 9 -2.10 0.49 2.16
C VAL A 9 -3.01 1.35 3.04
N LEU A 10 -4.14 1.78 2.52
CA LEU A 10 -5.16 2.53 3.26
C LEU A 10 -6.26 1.60 3.78
N THR A 11 -6.59 0.54 3.04
CA THR A 11 -7.62 -0.44 3.40
C THR A 11 -7.08 -1.85 3.20
N PRO A 12 -7.31 -2.79 4.13
CA PRO A 12 -6.89 -4.18 3.97
C PRO A 12 -7.47 -4.79 2.70
N PHE A 13 -6.65 -5.53 1.97
CA PHE A 13 -7.06 -6.29 0.79
C PHE A 13 -6.34 -7.64 0.75
N PRO A 14 -6.92 -8.68 0.14
CA PRO A 14 -6.26 -9.95 -0.02
C PRO A 14 -5.09 -9.82 -1.00
N THR A 15 -3.86 -10.11 -0.55
CA THR A 15 -2.65 -10.12 -1.38
C THR A 15 -2.40 -11.46 -2.05
N GLY A 16 -3.16 -12.50 -1.68
CA GLY A 16 -3.10 -13.85 -2.26
C GLY A 16 -2.61 -14.89 -1.25
N LYS A 17 -2.85 -16.18 -1.53
CA LYS A 17 -2.49 -17.34 -0.67
C LYS A 17 -3.00 -17.26 0.78
N GLY A 18 -4.11 -16.55 1.02
CA GLY A 18 -4.65 -16.34 2.36
C GLY A 18 -3.99 -15.18 3.13
N HIS A 19 -3.06 -14.45 2.52
CA HIS A 19 -2.47 -13.25 3.11
C HIS A 19 -3.36 -12.03 2.86
N TRP A 20 -3.45 -11.20 3.88
CA TRP A 20 -4.12 -9.91 3.85
C TRP A 20 -3.09 -8.81 4.08
N SER A 21 -3.23 -7.72 3.33
CA SER A 21 -2.51 -6.48 3.60
C SER A 21 -3.01 -5.84 4.89
N VAL A 22 -2.10 -5.16 5.59
CA VAL A 22 -2.40 -4.38 6.80
C VAL A 22 -2.48 -2.90 6.44
N VAL A 23 -3.40 -2.14 7.07
CA VAL A 23 -3.45 -0.69 6.91
C VAL A 23 -2.15 -0.06 7.40
N GLY A 24 -1.57 0.82 6.60
CA GLY A 24 -0.26 1.43 6.84
C GLY A 24 0.93 0.66 6.31
N GLN A 25 0.74 -0.58 5.88
CA GLN A 25 1.81 -1.36 5.30
C GLN A 25 2.31 -0.68 4.03
N GLU A 26 3.63 -0.56 3.91
CA GLU A 26 4.27 -0.08 2.70
C GLU A 26 4.60 -1.27 1.80
N LEU A 27 4.13 -1.22 0.56
CA LEU A 27 4.31 -2.24 -0.46
C LEU A 27 4.97 -1.64 -1.68
N GLU A 28 6.03 -2.27 -2.17
CA GLU A 28 6.61 -1.95 -3.47
C GLU A 28 5.84 -2.72 -4.55
N LEU A 29 5.03 -2.00 -5.32
CA LEU A 29 4.17 -2.57 -6.35
C LEU A 29 4.49 -1.96 -7.71
N LEU A 30 4.21 -2.71 -8.78
CA LEU A 30 4.21 -2.12 -10.10
C LEU A 30 3.03 -1.16 -10.24
N ASP A 31 3.22 -0.11 -11.03
CA ASP A 31 2.17 0.88 -11.28
C ASP A 31 0.87 0.26 -11.82
N VAL A 32 0.98 -0.80 -12.63
CA VAL A 32 -0.18 -1.54 -13.17
C VAL A 32 -0.95 -2.33 -12.10
N GLU A 33 -0.26 -2.92 -11.14
CA GLU A 33 -0.89 -3.64 -10.02
C GLU A 33 -1.50 -2.66 -9.02
N ALA A 34 -0.74 -1.60 -8.71
CA ALA A 34 -1.17 -0.53 -7.83
C ALA A 34 -2.34 0.26 -8.43
N SER A 35 -2.42 0.45 -9.75
CA SER A 35 -3.50 1.19 -10.41
C SER A 35 -4.87 0.61 -10.07
N ALA A 36 -5.04 -0.72 -10.16
CA ALA A 36 -6.29 -1.37 -9.79
C ALA A 36 -6.65 -1.14 -8.31
N LEU A 37 -5.66 -1.21 -7.43
CA LEU A 37 -5.83 -1.05 -5.98
C LEU A 37 -6.07 0.43 -5.59
N ARG A 38 -5.44 1.39 -6.28
CA ARG A 38 -5.67 2.83 -6.13
C ARG A 38 -7.05 3.23 -6.60
N THR A 39 -7.48 2.75 -7.77
CA THR A 39 -8.84 2.98 -8.28
C THR A 39 -9.89 2.41 -7.33
N ALA A 40 -9.60 1.30 -6.67
CA ALA A 40 -10.44 0.72 -5.63
C ALA A 40 -10.32 1.44 -4.26
N GLY A 41 -9.48 2.46 -4.13
CA GLY A 41 -9.25 3.20 -2.87
C GLY A 41 -8.57 2.36 -1.77
N ARG A 42 -7.88 1.28 -2.13
CA ARG A 42 -7.25 0.35 -1.17
C ARG A 42 -5.85 0.79 -0.74
N LEU A 43 -5.12 1.51 -1.59
CA LEU A 43 -3.78 1.99 -1.31
C LEU A 43 -3.51 3.31 -2.04
N GLU A 44 -2.48 4.02 -1.60
CA GLU A 44 -2.05 5.28 -2.19
C GLU A 44 -0.53 5.43 -2.13
N LEU A 45 0.03 6.32 -2.96
CA LEU A 45 1.47 6.43 -3.16
C LEU A 45 2.13 7.03 -1.90
N THR A 46 3.15 6.38 -1.35
CA THR A 46 3.78 6.84 -0.09
C THR A 46 4.33 8.26 -0.21
N SER A 47 4.83 8.66 -1.38
CA SER A 47 5.28 10.05 -1.63
C SER A 47 4.15 11.08 -1.54
N VAL A 48 2.93 10.72 -1.93
CA VAL A 48 1.74 11.57 -1.79
C VAL A 48 1.35 11.66 -0.32
N LEU A 49 1.37 10.52 0.41
CA LEU A 49 1.17 10.53 1.86
C LEU A 49 2.24 11.34 2.59
N ASN A 50 3.53 11.22 2.28
CA ASN A 50 4.59 11.97 2.96
C ASN A 50 4.48 13.49 2.76
N THR A 51 3.79 13.94 1.72
CA THR A 51 3.50 15.36 1.48
C THR A 51 2.38 15.87 2.41
N THR A 52 1.66 14.99 3.10
CA THR A 52 0.58 15.31 4.03
C THR A 52 0.88 14.64 5.38
N PRO A 53 1.15 15.36 6.49
CA PRO A 53 1.69 14.78 7.73
C PRO A 53 0.69 13.92 8.54
N ALA A 54 -0.25 13.25 7.89
CA ALA A 54 -1.20 12.33 8.49
C ALA A 54 -0.63 10.90 8.51
N LYS A 55 0.12 10.62 9.58
CA LYS A 55 0.11 9.34 10.29
C LYS A 55 0.60 8.13 9.49
N LYS A 56 1.92 7.95 9.48
CA LYS A 56 2.61 6.68 9.26
C LYS A 56 1.99 5.62 10.17
N ALA A 57 1.21 4.70 9.60
CA ALA A 57 0.80 3.52 10.32
C ALA A 57 1.98 2.53 10.31
N ALA A 58 2.56 2.34 11.50
CA ALA A 58 3.67 1.43 11.73
C ALA A 58 3.24 -0.02 11.43
N PRO A 59 4.11 -0.86 10.84
CA PRO A 59 3.80 -2.27 10.65
C PRO A 59 3.67 -2.94 12.02
N GLN A 60 2.45 -3.35 12.37
CA GLN A 60 2.23 -4.17 13.56
C GLN A 60 2.72 -5.59 13.25
N LYS A 61 3.65 -6.06 14.08
CA LYS A 61 4.30 -7.38 13.99
C LYS A 61 3.26 -8.49 13.83
N ALA A 62 3.53 -9.41 12.91
CA ALA A 62 3.00 -10.76 12.98
C ALA A 62 3.63 -11.46 14.20
N ASP A 63 2.79 -12.04 15.07
CA ASP A 63 3.16 -13.04 16.07
C ASP A 63 2.97 -14.44 15.46
#